data_AF-A0A7V4UNI5-F1
#
_entry.id   AF-A0A7V4UNI5-F1
#
_cell.length_a   1.000
_cell.length_b   1.000
_cell.length_c   1.000
_cell.angle_alpha   90.00
_cell.angle_beta   90.00
_cell.angle_gamma   90.00
#
_symmetry.space_group_name_H-M   'P 1'
#
loop_
_entity.id
_entity.type
_entity.pdbx_description
1 polymer ?
#
loop_
_entity_poly.entity_id
_entity_poly.type
_entity_poly.pdbx_seq_one_letter_code
_entity_poly.pdbx_strand_id
1 'polypeptide(L)' 'MSYTAKDYTKLLGMEGFSETLLRNHFTLYQGYVTNTNKLIESLHQMV' A
#
# COMPACT_ATOMS: atom_id res chain seq x y z
N MET A 1 -11.03 -3.82 -12.32
CA MET A 1 -10.79 -2.51 -11.69
C MET A 1 -9.52 -2.59 -10.87
N SER A 2 -8.67 -1.57 -10.92
CA SER A 2 -7.46 -1.48 -10.09
C SER A 2 -7.79 -0.89 -8.72
N TYR A 3 -7.06 -1.34 -7.70
CA TYR A 3 -7.09 -0.76 -6.37
C TYR A 3 -6.31 0.56 -6.34
N THR A 4 -6.88 1.57 -5.70
CA THR A 4 -6.21 2.85 -5.42
C THR A 4 -5.65 2.84 -4.01
N ALA A 5 -4.35 3.12 -3.88
CA ALA A 5 -3.73 3.24 -2.56
C ALA A 5 -4.29 4.47 -1.83
N LYS A 6 -4.61 4.29 -0.55
CA LYS A 6 -5.06 5.38 0.33
C LYS A 6 -3.85 6.03 1.02
N ASP A 7 -3.92 7.35 1.18
CA ASP A 7 -2.90 8.09 1.91
C ASP A 7 -3.19 8.10 3.42
N TYR A 8 -2.25 7.57 4.20
CA TYR A 8 -2.28 7.53 5.67
C TYR A 8 -1.15 8.34 6.31
N THR A 9 -0.42 9.16 5.54
CA THR A 9 0.68 10.01 6.05
C THR A 9 0.25 10.93 7.19
N LYS A 10 -1.05 11.26 7.26
CA LYS A 10 -1.66 12.01 8.39
C LYS A 10 -1.50 11.34 9.76
N LEU A 11 -1.14 10.06 9.83
CA LEU A 11 -0.90 9.33 11.08
C LEU A 11 0.55 9.46 11.58
N LEU A 12 1.45 10.03 10.78
CA LEU A 12 2.82 10.33 11.22
C LEU A 12 2.78 11.39 12.33
N GLY A 13 3.57 11.18 13.38
CA GLY A 13 3.61 12.06 14.54
C GLY A 13 2.51 11.81 15.58
N MET A 14 1.68 10.77 15.41
CA MET A 14 0.76 10.33 16.47
C MET A 14 1.53 9.82 17.69
N GLU A 15 1.15 10.32 18.87
CA GLU A 15 1.72 9.89 20.14
C GLU A 15 1.55 8.39 20.34
N GLY A 16 2.59 7.73 20.86
CA GLY A 16 2.59 6.28 21.10
C GLY A 16 2.91 5.43 19.86
N PHE A 17 3.07 6.02 18.67
CA PHE A 17 3.47 5.29 17.46
C PHE A 17 4.91 5.56 17.05
N SER A 18 5.64 4.51 16.70
CA SER A 18 6.98 4.64 16.13
C SER A 18 6.89 5.17 14.70
N GLU A 19 7.57 6.29 14.45
CA GLU A 19 7.63 6.89 13.11
C GLU A 19 8.26 5.93 12.08
N THR A 20 9.33 5.24 12.46
CA THR A 20 9.98 4.24 11.60
C THR A 20 9.04 3.09 11.25
N LEU A 21 8.30 2.55 12.22
CA LEU A 21 7.35 1.47 11.96
C LEU A 21 6.21 1.92 11.03
N LEU A 22 5.68 3.12 11.23
CA LEU A 22 4.64 3.68 10.35
C LEU A 22 5.15 3.86 8.92
N ARG A 23 6.34 4.45 8.74
CA ARG A 23 6.94 4.64 7.42
C ARG A 23 7.20 3.32 6.70
N ASN A 24 7.70 2.32 7.43
CA ASN A 24 7.90 0.97 6.90
C ASN A 24 6.57 0.35 6.47
N HIS A 25 5.54 0.47 7.32
CA HIS A 25 4.21 -0.05 7.02
C HIS A 25 3.57 0.61 5.80
N PHE A 26 3.66 1.94 5.66
CA PHE A 26 3.13 2.66 4.51
C PHE A 26 3.84 2.25 3.21
N THR A 27 5.16 2.05 3.25
CA THR A 27 5.93 1.54 2.11
C THR A 27 5.46 0.16 1.68
N LEU A 28 5.30 -0.77 2.64
CA LEU A 28 4.82 -2.11 2.37
C LEU A 28 3.39 -2.11 1.81
N TYR A 29 2.49 -1.32 2.40
CA TYR A 29 1.12 -1.15 1.92
C TYR A 29 1.06 -0.69 0.46
N GLN A 30 1.87 0.32 0.10
CA GLN A 30 1.99 0.77 -1.29
C GLN A 30 2.47 -0.35 -2.22
N GLY A 31 3.46 -1.13 -1.76
CA GLY A 31 3.95 -2.31 -2.47
C GLY A 31 2.87 -3.38 -2.68
N TYR A 32 2.04 -3.64 -1.67
CA TYR A 32 0.94 -4.60 -1.76
C TYR A 32 -0.10 -4.16 -2.79
N VAL A 33 -0.60 -2.91 -2.73
CA VAL A 33 -1.56 -2.39 -3.71
C VAL A 33 -1.01 -2.50 -5.14
N THR A 34 0.26 -2.11 -5.32
CA THR A 34 0.94 -2.18 -6.62
C THR A 34 1.01 -3.61 -7.13
N ASN A 35 1.44 -4.55 -6.30
CA ASN A 35 1.59 -5.95 -6.71
C ASN A 35 0.25 -6.64 -6.95
N THR A 36 -0.80 -6.32 -6.17
CA THR A 36 -2.15 -6.82 -6.42
C THR A 36 -2.70 -6.34 -7.76
N ASN A 37 -2.49 -5.06 -8.11
CA ASN A 37 -2.92 -4.54 -9.41
C ASN A 37 -2.19 -5.22 -10.57
N LYS A 38 -0.88 -5.43 -10.44
CA LYS A 38 -0.10 -6.20 -11.42
C LYS A 38 -0.63 -7.62 -11.56
N LEU A 39 -0.93 -8.30 -10.45
CA LEU A 39 -1.51 -9.64 -10.48
C LEU A 39 -2.86 -9.66 -11.21
N ILE A 40 -3.75 -8.70 -10.92
CA ILE A 40 -5.04 -8.59 -11.62
C ILE A 40 -4.84 -8.40 -13.12
N GLU A 41 -3.90 -7.53 -13.52
CA GLU A 41 -3.57 -7.30 -14.93
C GLU A 41 -3.05 -8.59 -15.58
N SER A 42 -2.13 -9.31 -14.94
CA SER A 42 -1.64 -10.60 -15.43
C SER A 42 -2.75 -11.63 -15.57
N LEU A 43 -3.66 -11.71 -14.59
CA LEU A 43 -4.80 -12.65 -14.66
C LEU A 43 -5.77 -12.29 -15.79
N HIS A 44 -6.01 -11.00 -16.04
CA HIS A 44 -6.84 -10.58 -17.18
C HIS A 44 -6.22 -10.91 -18.54
N GLN A 45 -4.90 -11.03 -18.64
CA GLN A 45 -4.21 -11.42 -19.88
C GLN A 45 -4.28 -12.93 -20.15
N MET A 46 -4.69 -13.74 -19.17
CA MET A 46 -4.79 -15.20 -19.29
C MET A 46 -6.15 -15.68 -19.79
N VAL A 47 -7.14 -14.79 -19.91
CA VAL A 47 -8.52 -15.07 -20.35
C VAL A 47 -8.88 -14.20 -21.54
#